data_AF-A0A9J7KIW0-F1
#
_entry.id   AF-A0A9J7KIW0-F1
#
_cell.length_a   1.000
_cell.length_b   1.000
_cell.length_c   1.000
_cell.angle_alpha   90.00
_cell.angle_beta   90.00
_cell.angle_gamma   90.00
#
_symmetry.space_group_name_H-M   'P 1'
#
loop_
_entity.id
_entity.type
_entity.pdbx_description
1 polymer ?
#
loop_
_entity_poly.entity_id
_entity_poly.type
_entity_poly.pdbx_seq_one_letter_code
_entity_poly.pdbx_strand_id
1 'polypeptide(L)'
;MVTLPYIKGVTEPLERVFRKHNVATAVKPKTTLRSLLVHPKDKQPDLAKTDCVYRIPCKSCDEVYIGETGRTFGTRLEEHKKEANNLNTTKYTRFKKRQAQKEDKKSAVTDHVARKNCVIDWEGAKVIDREDPLD
;
A
#
# COMPACT_ATOMS: atom_id res chain seq x y z
N MET A 1 31.85 10.69 13.80
CA MET A 1 30.95 11.87 13.80
C MET A 1 29.52 11.37 13.87
N VAL A 2 28.71 11.84 14.84
CA VAL A 2 27.33 11.40 15.04
C VAL A 2 26.37 12.52 14.64
N THR A 3 25.33 12.19 13.87
CA THR A 3 24.32 13.18 13.46
C THR A 3 23.10 13.08 14.36
N LEU A 4 22.71 14.20 14.99
CA LEU A 4 21.56 14.26 15.90
C LEU A 4 20.46 15.17 15.33
N PRO A 5 19.17 14.80 15.45
CA PRO A 5 18.08 15.70 15.14
C PRO A 5 17.98 16.80 16.20
N TYR A 6 17.88 18.07 15.81
CA TYR A 6 17.66 19.16 16.76
C TYR A 6 16.29 19.01 17.45
N ILE A 7 16.31 18.80 18.76
CA ILE A 7 15.15 18.76 19.65
C ILE A 7 15.49 19.66 20.83
N LYS A 8 14.82 20.81 20.90
CA LYS A 8 15.05 21.81 21.96
C LYS A 8 14.99 21.16 23.34
N GLY A 9 16.04 21.32 24.13
CA GLY A 9 16.17 20.80 25.48
C GLY A 9 16.74 19.37 25.60
N VAL A 10 16.91 18.65 24.49
CA VAL A 10 17.44 17.27 24.48
C VAL A 10 18.79 17.20 23.78
N THR A 11 18.91 17.82 22.60
CA THR A 11 20.15 17.80 21.83
C THR A 11 21.30 18.53 22.53
N GLU A 12 21.02 19.63 23.21
CA GLU A 12 22.04 20.52 23.79
C GLU A 12 22.78 19.87 24.98
N PRO A 13 22.09 19.20 25.94
CA PRO A 13 22.77 18.38 26.94
C PRO A 13 23.55 17.21 26.33
N LEU A 14 22.99 16.55 25.30
CA LEU A 14 23.63 15.42 24.63
C LEU A 14 24.94 15.84 23.96
N GLU A 15 24.93 16.94 23.20
CA GLU A 15 26.15 17.50 22.59
C GLU A 15 27.23 17.81 23.63
N ARG A 16 26.84 18.32 24.80
CA ARG A 16 27.78 18.61 25.89
C ARG A 16 28.43 17.34 26.43
N VAL A 17 27.68 16.25 26.57
CA VAL A 17 28.21 14.95 26.98
C VAL A 17 29.14 14.38 25.89
N PHE A 18 28.71 14.40 24.63
CA PHE A 18 29.51 13.88 23.52
C PHE A 18 30.84 14.63 23.34
N ARG A 19 30.87 15.95 23.55
CA ARG A 19 32.10 16.74 23.57
C ARG A 19 33.08 16.32 24.66
N LYS A 20 32.60 15.96 25.86
CA LYS A 20 33.47 15.46 26.95
C LYS A 20 34.16 14.15 26.59
N HIS A 21 33.53 13.34 25.75
CA HIS A 21 34.06 12.07 25.28
C HIS A 21 34.79 12.17 23.93
N ASN A 22 35.14 13.39 23.47
CA ASN A 22 35.79 13.63 22.18
C ASN A 22 35.01 13.08 20.96
N VAL A 23 33.68 12.99 21.06
CA VAL A 23 32.81 12.58 19.95
C VAL A 23 32.32 13.83 19.22
N ALA A 24 32.70 13.98 17.96
CA ALA A 24 32.18 15.06 17.11
C ALA A 24 30.69 14.80 16.78
N THR A 25 29.82 15.72 17.18
CA THR A 25 28.38 15.72 16.87
C THR A 25 28.02 16.81 15.87
N ALA A 26 27.17 16.47 14.91
CA ALA A 26 26.56 17.41 13.97
C ALA A 26 25.04 17.42 14.18
N VAL A 27 24.44 18.60 14.25
CA VAL A 27 23.00 18.75 14.49
C VAL A 27 22.30 19.08 13.19
N LYS A 28 21.23 18.34 12.87
CA LYS A 28 20.37 18.62 11.72
C LYS A 28 18.93 18.84 12.19
N PRO A 29 18.23 19.87 11.70
CA PRO A 29 16.80 20.01 11.98
C PRO A 29 16.03 18.85 11.33
N LYS A 30 15.07 18.27 12.06
CA LYS A 30 14.24 17.17 11.54
C LYS A 30 13.30 17.65 10.43
N THR A 31 12.76 18.85 10.56
CA THR A 31 11.83 19.46 9.61
C THR A 31 12.48 20.70 9.01
N THR A 32 12.78 20.66 7.72
CA THR A 32 13.31 21.81 6.99
C THR A 32 12.16 22.64 6.42
N LEU A 33 12.34 23.96 6.29
CA LEU A 33 11.37 24.83 5.62
C LEU A 33 11.06 24.34 4.21
N ARG A 34 12.06 23.83 3.50
CA ARG A 34 11.89 23.19 2.19
C ARG A 34 10.92 22.01 2.25
N SER A 35 11.07 21.10 3.21
CA SER A 35 10.15 19.96 3.38
C SER A 35 8.73 20.37 3.75
N LEU A 36 8.54 21.51 4.41
CA LEU A 36 7.22 22.00 4.83
C LEU A 36 6.52 22.78 3.71
N LEU A 37 7.26 23.65 3.03
CA LEU A 37 6.72 24.65 2.10
C LEU A 37 6.83 24.23 0.64
N VAL A 38 7.83 23.40 0.29
CA VAL A 38 8.12 23.04 -1.09
C VAL A 38 7.54 21.67 -1.37
N HIS A 39 6.27 21.68 -1.79
CA HIS A 39 5.61 20.55 -2.44
C HIS A 39 5.31 20.97 -3.89
N PRO A 40 6.22 20.70 -4.85
CA PRO A 40 6.06 21.17 -6.23
C PRO A 40 4.84 20.55 -6.94
N LYS A 41 4.36 19.40 -6.45
CA LYS A 41 3.22 18.66 -6.98
C LYS A 41 2.19 18.47 -5.88
N ASP A 42 0.92 18.55 -6.25
CA ASP A 42 -0.19 18.25 -5.33
C ASP A 42 -0.16 16.78 -4.92
N LYS A 43 -0.56 16.50 -3.68
CA LYS A 43 -0.71 15.13 -3.18
C LYS A 43 -1.92 14.50 -3.84
N GLN A 44 -1.66 13.55 -4.73
CA GLN A 44 -2.71 12.79 -5.40
C GLN A 44 -3.38 11.81 -4.44
N PRO A 45 -4.72 11.70 -4.42
CA PRO A 45 -5.42 10.73 -3.59
C PRO A 45 -5.05 9.30 -4.01
N ASP A 46 -5.08 8.36 -3.07
CA ASP A 46 -4.64 6.98 -3.28
C ASP A 46 -5.32 6.31 -4.49
N LEU A 47 -6.60 6.57 -4.70
CA LEU A 47 -7.39 6.02 -5.81
C LEU A 47 -6.95 6.53 -7.19
N ALA A 48 -6.40 7.73 -7.26
CA ALA A 48 -5.96 8.29 -8.53
C ALA A 48 -4.56 7.81 -8.91
N LYS A 49 -3.79 7.18 -8.00
CA LYS A 49 -2.41 6.76 -8.26
C LYS A 49 -2.33 5.72 -9.39
N THR A 50 -1.33 5.87 -10.25
CA THR A 50 -0.96 4.91 -11.30
C THR A 50 0.35 4.21 -10.93
N ASP A 51 0.63 3.10 -11.61
CA ASP A 51 1.91 2.36 -11.54
C ASP A 51 2.26 1.99 -10.10
N CYS A 52 1.29 1.31 -9.46
CA CYS A 52 1.35 1.02 -8.05
C CYS A 52 1.06 -0.44 -7.74
N VAL A 53 1.72 -0.93 -6.68
CA VAL A 53 1.48 -2.23 -6.09
C VAL A 53 0.49 -2.04 -4.95
N TYR A 54 -0.63 -2.76 -5.01
CA TYR A 54 -1.70 -2.65 -4.02
C TYR A 54 -2.03 -4.00 -3.41
N ARG A 55 -2.66 -3.96 -2.24
CA ARG A 55 -3.26 -5.12 -1.59
C ARG A 55 -4.75 -5.00 -1.45
N ILE A 56 -5.44 -6.14 -1.52
CA ILE A 56 -6.86 -6.28 -1.23
C ILE A 56 -7.04 -7.45 -0.25
N PRO A 57 -7.46 -7.19 1.01
CA PRO A 57 -7.73 -8.24 1.97
C PRO A 57 -9.05 -8.97 1.69
N CYS A 58 -9.08 -10.25 2.04
CA CYS A 58 -10.31 -11.04 2.11
C CYS A 58 -10.95 -10.84 3.49
N LYS A 59 -12.28 -10.71 3.56
CA LYS A 59 -13.01 -10.61 4.83
C LYS A 59 -13.31 -12.00 5.44
N SER A 60 -13.48 -12.99 4.58
CA SER A 60 -13.85 -14.35 4.97
C SER A 60 -12.65 -15.27 5.25
N CYS A 61 -11.43 -14.80 4.99
CA CYS A 61 -10.22 -15.61 5.02
C CYS A 61 -8.99 -14.73 5.25
N ASP A 62 -7.92 -15.30 5.82
CA ASP A 62 -6.68 -14.57 6.13
C ASP A 62 -5.78 -14.35 4.90
N GLU A 63 -6.32 -14.51 3.70
CA GLU A 63 -5.58 -14.32 2.45
C GLU A 63 -5.67 -12.89 1.97
N VAL A 64 -4.56 -12.39 1.43
CA VAL A 64 -4.45 -11.06 0.88
C VAL A 64 -3.99 -11.17 -0.56
N TYR A 65 -4.74 -10.55 -1.47
CA TYR A 65 -4.30 -10.40 -2.84
C TYR A 65 -3.35 -9.22 -2.95
N ILE A 66 -2.21 -9.42 -3.61
CA ILE A 66 -1.27 -8.36 -3.97
C ILE A 66 -1.16 -8.36 -5.48
N GLY A 67 -1.29 -7.18 -6.09
CA GLY A 67 -1.19 -7.04 -7.54
C GLY A 67 -0.62 -5.69 -7.92
N GLU A 68 -0.08 -5.62 -9.13
CA GLU A 68 0.38 -4.40 -9.77
C GLU A 68 -0.70 -3.85 -10.71
N THR A 69 -0.67 -2.54 -10.96
CA THR A 69 -1.47 -1.94 -12.02
C THR A 69 -0.78 -0.73 -12.61
N GLY A 70 -0.72 -0.68 -13.94
CA GLY A 70 -0.36 0.53 -14.69
C GLY A 70 -1.55 1.48 -14.94
N ARG A 71 -2.78 1.06 -14.60
CA ARG A 71 -3.96 1.96 -14.61
C ARG A 71 -4.07 2.69 -13.29
N THR A 72 -5.01 3.62 -13.18
CA THR A 72 -5.34 4.20 -11.87
C THR A 72 -5.89 3.12 -10.94
N PHE A 73 -5.43 3.13 -9.69
CA PHE A 73 -5.83 2.15 -8.68
C PHE A 73 -7.35 2.04 -8.54
N GLY A 74 -8.06 3.18 -8.55
CA GLY A 74 -9.52 3.22 -8.49
C GLY A 74 -10.19 2.48 -9.66
N THR A 75 -9.71 2.68 -10.90
CA THR A 75 -10.25 1.98 -12.08
C THR A 75 -10.04 0.47 -11.93
N ARG A 76 -8.85 0.04 -11.51
CA ARG A 76 -8.55 -1.38 -11.32
C ARG A 76 -9.40 -2.02 -10.23
N LEU A 77 -9.65 -1.29 -9.14
CA LEU A 77 -10.51 -1.73 -8.05
C LEU A 77 -11.96 -1.93 -8.53
N GLU A 78 -12.49 -1.01 -9.33
CA GLU A 78 -13.84 -1.13 -9.89
C GLU A 78 -13.98 -2.32 -10.86
N GLU A 79 -12.97 -2.57 -11.69
CA GLU A 79 -12.93 -3.75 -12.57
C GLU A 79 -13.06 -5.04 -11.76
N HIS A 80 -12.23 -5.19 -10.72
CA HIS A 80 -12.28 -6.36 -9.85
C HIS A 80 -13.62 -6.50 -9.12
N LYS A 81 -14.20 -5.39 -8.65
CA LYS A 81 -15.52 -5.39 -7.99
C LYS A 81 -16.62 -5.84 -8.93
N LYS A 82 -16.62 -5.37 -10.18
CA LYS A 82 -17.58 -5.79 -11.22
C LYS A 82 -17.46 -7.28 -11.52
N GLU A 83 -16.23 -7.78 -11.71
CA GLU A 83 -16.00 -9.19 -11.98
C GLU A 83 -16.42 -10.08 -10.80
N ALA A 84 -16.12 -9.69 -9.56
CA ALA A 84 -16.53 -10.43 -8.37
C ALA A 84 -18.06 -10.44 -8.18
N ASN A 85 -18.73 -9.31 -8.39
CA ASN A 85 -20.19 -9.23 -8.30
C ASN A 85 -20.90 -10.14 -9.31
N ASN A 86 -20.39 -10.23 -10.54
CA ASN A 86 -20.93 -11.15 -11.55
C ASN A 86 -20.92 -12.62 -11.09
N LEU A 87 -19.94 -13.01 -10.28
CA LEU A 87 -19.85 -14.37 -9.74
C LEU A 87 -20.84 -14.59 -8.60
N ASN A 88 -21.00 -13.60 -7.72
CA ASN A 88 -21.91 -13.64 -6.59
C ASN A 88 -23.38 -13.72 -7.01
N THR A 89 -23.75 -13.14 -8.15
CA THR A 89 -25.12 -13.25 -8.71
C THR A 89 -25.50 -14.68 -9.03
N THR A 90 -24.52 -15.54 -9.34
CA THR A 90 -24.80 -16.92 -9.70
C THR A 90 -24.77 -17.85 -8.49
N LYS A 91 -25.72 -18.78 -8.39
CA LYS A 91 -25.76 -19.74 -7.29
C LYS A 91 -24.47 -20.56 -7.24
N TYR A 92 -23.80 -20.52 -6.09
CA TYR A 92 -22.66 -21.37 -5.81
C TYR A 92 -23.11 -22.83 -5.65
N THR A 93 -22.65 -23.71 -6.53
CA THR A 93 -23.01 -25.14 -6.53
C THR A 93 -21.75 -25.99 -6.57
N ARG A 94 -21.86 -27.26 -6.14
CA ARG A 94 -20.75 -28.23 -6.21
C ARG A 94 -20.20 -28.39 -7.63
N PHE A 95 -21.08 -28.32 -8.64
CA PHE A 95 -20.69 -28.37 -10.05
C PHE A 95 -19.84 -27.15 -10.44
N LYS A 96 -20.29 -25.93 -10.10
CA LYS A 96 -19.51 -24.70 -10.35
C LYS A 96 -18.18 -24.68 -9.60
N LYS A 97 -18.13 -25.20 -8.37
CA LYS A 97 -16.87 -25.33 -7.61
C LYS A 97 -15.88 -26.22 -8.35
N ARG A 98 -16.32 -27.39 -8.84
CA ARG A 98 -15.48 -28.30 -9.64
C ARG A 98 -15.02 -27.65 -10.94
N GLN A 99 -15.86 -26.83 -11.58
CA GLN A 99 -15.46 -26.08 -12.78
C GLN A 99 -14.41 -25.00 -12.46
N ALA A 100 -14.60 -24.21 -11.40
CA ALA A 100 -13.64 -23.18 -10.98
C ALA A 100 -12.29 -23.75 -10.52
N GLN A 101 -12.24 -25.01 -10.09
CA GLN A 101 -10.99 -25.71 -9.81
C GLN A 101 -10.27 -26.21 -11.08
N LYS A 102 -10.99 -26.33 -12.20
CA LYS A 102 -10.43 -26.79 -13.48
C LYS A 102 -9.97 -25.64 -14.37
N GLU A 103 -10.61 -24.48 -14.27
CA GLU A 103 -10.34 -23.32 -15.12
C GLU A 103 -9.93 -22.12 -14.26
N ASP A 104 -8.78 -21.52 -14.59
CA ASP A 104 -8.29 -20.31 -13.97
C ASP A 104 -8.97 -19.08 -14.57
N LYS A 105 -9.26 -18.09 -13.72
CA LYS A 105 -9.83 -16.81 -14.17
C LYS A 105 -8.75 -15.78 -14.47
N LYS A 106 -9.17 -14.71 -15.14
CA LYS A 106 -8.33 -13.58 -15.54
C LYS A 106 -7.66 -12.85 -14.37
N SER A 107 -8.21 -12.91 -13.16
CA SER A 107 -7.64 -12.30 -11.97
C SER A 107 -7.60 -13.30 -10.83
N ALA A 108 -6.51 -13.29 -10.05
CA ALA A 108 -6.41 -14.12 -8.86
C ALA A 108 -7.47 -13.75 -7.80
N VAL A 109 -7.88 -12.47 -7.73
CA VAL A 109 -8.99 -12.01 -6.88
C VAL A 109 -10.29 -12.71 -7.24
N THR A 110 -10.58 -12.82 -8.53
CA THR A 110 -11.85 -13.39 -9.01
C THR A 110 -11.84 -14.90 -8.99
N ASP A 111 -10.67 -15.50 -9.21
CA ASP A 111 -10.44 -16.93 -9.01
C ASP A 111 -10.62 -17.33 -7.53
N HIS A 112 -10.03 -16.57 -6.61
CA HIS A 112 -10.19 -16.75 -5.17
C HIS A 112 -11.67 -16.73 -4.76
N VAL A 113 -12.44 -15.72 -5.20
CA VAL A 113 -13.90 -15.65 -4.96
C VAL A 113 -14.62 -16.86 -5.55
N ALA A 114 -14.27 -17.28 -6.77
CA ALA A 114 -14.92 -18.40 -7.45
C ALA A 114 -14.69 -19.75 -6.75
N ARG A 115 -13.47 -19.99 -6.26
CA ARG A 115 -13.08 -21.26 -5.66
C ARG A 115 -13.56 -21.37 -4.22
N LYS A 116 -13.39 -20.30 -3.44
CA LYS A 116 -13.61 -20.30 -1.99
C LYS A 116 -14.93 -19.68 -1.57
N ASN A 117 -15.64 -19.01 -2.47
CA ASN A 117 -16.89 -18.30 -2.18
C ASN A 117 -16.73 -17.32 -1.01
N CYS A 118 -15.65 -16.53 -1.07
CA CYS A 118 -15.27 -15.57 -0.03
C CYS A 118 -15.74 -14.15 -0.38
N VAL A 119 -16.04 -13.37 0.66
CA VAL A 119 -16.35 -11.95 0.54
C VAL A 119 -15.05 -11.15 0.61
N ILE A 120 -14.80 -10.32 -0.39
CA ILE A 120 -13.64 -9.43 -0.45
C ILE A 120 -13.92 -8.17 0.34
N ASP A 121 -12.94 -7.71 1.11
CA ASP A 121 -12.96 -6.40 1.75
C ASP A 121 -12.36 -5.35 0.80
N TRP A 122 -13.24 -4.64 0.10
CA TRP A 122 -12.85 -3.57 -0.83
C TRP A 122 -12.46 -2.28 -0.11
N GLU A 123 -12.90 -2.06 1.14
CA GLU A 123 -12.57 -0.85 1.91
C GLU A 123 -11.17 -0.95 2.53
N GLY A 124 -10.73 -2.16 2.87
CA GLY A 124 -9.36 -2.44 3.31
C GLY A 124 -8.30 -2.37 2.20
N ALA A 125 -8.70 -2.08 0.96
CA ALA A 125 -7.78 -2.03 -0.17
C ALA A 125 -6.83 -0.83 -0.07
N LYS A 126 -5.53 -1.08 -0.20
CA LYS A 126 -4.51 -0.04 0.01
C LYS A 126 -3.32 -0.21 -0.92
N VAL A 127 -2.80 0.90 -1.42
CA VAL A 127 -1.51 0.96 -2.12
C VAL A 127 -0.38 0.70 -1.12
N ILE A 128 0.46 -0.30 -1.41
CA ILE A 128 1.63 -0.67 -0.62
C ILE A 128 2.85 0.10 -1.10
N ASP A 129 3.07 0.10 -2.40
CA ASP A 129 4.29 0.63 -2.99
C ASP A 129 4.02 1.27 -4.36
N ARG A 130 4.93 2.13 -4.78
CA ARG A 130 4.90 2.78 -6.08
C ARG A 130 6.30 2.84 -6.61
N GLU A 131 6.47 2.61 -7.91
CA GLU A 131 7.71 2.99 -8.56
C GLU A 131 7.84 4.51 -8.52
N ASP A 132 8.79 5.00 -7.72
CA ASP A 132 9.22 6.39 -7.81
C ASP A 132 9.88 6.56 -9.19
N PRO A 133 9.44 7.54 -10.02
CA PRO A 133 10.15 7.86 -11.23
C PRO A 133 11.50 8.45 -10.82
N LEU A 134 12.52 7.59 -10.79
CA LEU A 134 13.91 7.99 -10.85
C LEU A 134 14.17 8.44 -12.29
N ASP A 135 13.94 9.72 -12.54
CA ASP A 135 14.66 10.57 -13.50
C ASP A 135 14.18 12.04 -13.38
#